data_AF-A0A8T5FB52-F1
#
_entry.id   AF-A0A8T5FB52-F1
#
_cell.length_a   1.000
_cell.length_b   1.000
_cell.length_c   1.000
_cell.angle_alpha   90.00
_cell.angle_beta   90.00
_cell.angle_gamma   90.00
#
_symmetry.space_group_name_H-M   'P 1'
#
loop_
_entity.id
_entity.type
_entity.pdbx_description
1 polymer ?
#
loop_
_entity_poly.entity_id
_entity_poly.type
_entity_poly.pdbx_seq_one_letter_code
_entity_poly.pdbx_strand_id
1 'polypeptide(L)'
;MSYIPDNTSRKEFLAERNIRSRQVAQVTLNQFDTFCNQQYGKDGDTVILDIKKSGVLEKSYTVMNQFSMWLSVDHLDLRIQMGVSSRPMVRRMPRTIYSYMVVMKSYFEEFGGIEINDRRFKKRVKLPKRITVEQEPFTHSEIRLICDIASPERKVLYLTLKDTGMRVGEATQLVKSDIDVTINPIEINIRPETTKTKLPRTVYVSSETSHMLKNRLNQINNDDSVFATNSDPIKAVRNETLMFRYYRKKAGLDEKYSHNGRHKKNIHSFRAFACTQIADVHGDEFAHGYIGHAKYLAMYIRRGKEKIAQMFKACEAKLMLYETIEVIDSDQRVKDLERQTEKNQLGLIKIEQILEEVSELKIKYAQKEMEIQQLRKSLGKN
;
A
#
# COMPACT_ATOMS: atom_id res chain seq x y z
N MET A 1 -20.50 39.61 -27.54
CA MET A 1 -20.67 38.26 -26.96
C MET A 1 -19.31 37.80 -26.47
N SER A 2 -19.21 37.29 -25.24
CA SER A 2 -17.97 36.69 -24.74
C SER A 2 -17.67 35.43 -25.55
N TYR A 3 -16.45 35.28 -26.06
CA TYR A 3 -16.00 34.05 -26.73
C TYR A 3 -15.63 32.95 -25.72
N ILE A 4 -15.60 33.29 -24.42
CA ILE A 4 -15.34 32.37 -23.33
C ILE A 4 -16.70 31.93 -22.77
N PRO A 5 -17.05 30.63 -22.83
CA PRO A 5 -18.28 30.13 -22.26
C PRO A 5 -18.25 30.23 -20.73
N ASP A 6 -19.36 30.68 -20.14
CA ASP A 6 -19.46 30.86 -18.68
C ASP A 6 -19.50 29.53 -17.91
N ASN A 7 -19.95 28.44 -18.57
CA ASN A 7 -20.12 27.11 -18.00
C ASN A 7 -19.55 26.05 -18.94
N THR A 8 -19.09 24.92 -18.40
CA THR A 8 -18.72 23.75 -19.20
C THR A 8 -19.93 22.91 -19.60
N SER A 9 -19.90 22.37 -20.81
CA SER A 9 -20.87 21.38 -21.25
C SER A 9 -20.66 20.04 -20.52
N ARG A 10 -21.70 19.20 -20.49
CA ARG A 10 -21.60 17.82 -19.96
C ARG A 10 -20.48 17.01 -20.61
N LYS A 11 -20.26 17.21 -21.91
CA LYS A 11 -19.21 16.52 -22.67
C LYS A 11 -17.82 16.95 -22.21
N GLU A 12 -17.61 18.25 -22.02
CA GLU A 12 -16.35 18.82 -21.51
C GLU A 12 -16.09 18.37 -20.07
N PHE A 13 -17.10 18.47 -19.20
CA PHE A 13 -17.04 17.99 -17.82
C PHE A 13 -16.54 16.53 -17.74
N LEU A 14 -17.02 15.66 -18.62
CA LEU A 14 -16.58 14.27 -18.67
C LEU A 14 -15.18 14.14 -19.30
N ALA A 15 -14.87 14.89 -20.35
CA ALA A 15 -13.61 14.81 -21.09
C ALA A 15 -12.39 15.23 -20.24
N GLU A 16 -12.52 16.26 -19.41
CA GLU A 16 -11.44 16.79 -18.57
C GLU A 16 -10.95 15.81 -17.49
N ARG A 17 -11.79 14.84 -17.12
CA ARG A 17 -11.50 13.87 -16.08
C ARG A 17 -10.68 12.70 -16.62
N ASN A 18 -9.77 12.18 -15.79
CA ASN A 18 -9.05 10.93 -16.09
C ASN A 18 -10.03 9.75 -16.29
N ILE A 19 -9.60 8.69 -16.97
CA ILE A 19 -10.46 7.56 -17.38
C ILE A 19 -11.31 7.01 -16.23
N ARG A 20 -10.73 6.80 -15.04
CA ARG A 20 -11.46 6.23 -13.89
C ARG A 20 -12.45 7.22 -13.29
N SER A 21 -12.04 8.47 -13.11
CA SER A 21 -12.90 9.54 -12.62
C SER A 21 -14.05 9.83 -13.58
N ARG A 22 -13.80 9.78 -14.89
CA ARG A 22 -14.80 9.93 -15.96
C ARG A 22 -15.85 8.83 -15.91
N GLN A 23 -15.44 7.57 -15.72
CA GLN A 23 -16.39 6.45 -15.56
C GLN A 23 -17.31 6.64 -14.34
N VAL A 24 -16.76 7.07 -13.19
CA VAL A 24 -17.58 7.35 -12.00
C VAL A 24 -18.54 8.51 -12.27
N ALA A 25 -18.06 9.58 -12.92
CA ALA A 25 -18.89 10.73 -13.27
C ALA A 25 -20.03 10.34 -14.21
N GLN A 26 -19.74 9.62 -15.30
CA GLN A 26 -20.75 9.14 -16.24
C GLN A 26 -21.84 8.31 -15.55
N VAL A 27 -21.43 7.35 -14.73
CA VAL A 27 -22.37 6.48 -13.99
C VAL A 27 -23.20 7.29 -12.99
N THR A 28 -22.62 8.32 -12.38
CA THR A 28 -23.33 9.23 -11.46
C THR A 28 -24.40 10.01 -12.21
N LEU A 29 -24.02 10.67 -13.32
CA LEU A 29 -24.92 11.52 -14.07
C LEU A 29 -26.05 10.72 -14.72
N ASN A 30 -25.77 9.52 -15.24
CA ASN A 30 -26.83 8.64 -15.76
C ASN A 30 -27.84 8.22 -14.69
N GLN A 31 -27.38 7.97 -13.45
CA GLN A 31 -28.27 7.67 -12.32
C GLN A 31 -29.04 8.91 -11.87
N PHE A 32 -28.41 10.09 -11.95
CA PHE A 32 -29.08 11.35 -11.67
C PHE A 32 -30.19 11.62 -12.70
N ASP A 33 -29.94 11.40 -13.99
CA ASP A 33 -30.97 11.52 -15.03
C ASP A 33 -32.12 10.54 -14.78
N THR A 34 -31.82 9.30 -14.38
CA THR A 34 -32.86 8.30 -14.05
C THR A 34 -33.73 8.79 -12.89
N PHE A 35 -33.11 9.28 -11.83
CA PHE A 35 -33.79 9.87 -10.67
C PHE A 35 -34.64 11.09 -11.08
N CYS A 36 -34.08 12.03 -11.84
CA CYS A 36 -34.78 13.24 -12.26
C CYS A 36 -35.96 12.92 -13.19
N ASN A 37 -35.82 11.96 -14.09
CA ASN A 37 -36.91 11.51 -14.95
C ASN A 37 -38.04 10.91 -14.11
N GLN A 38 -37.72 10.10 -13.09
CA GLN A 38 -38.73 9.50 -12.21
C GLN A 38 -39.45 10.55 -11.35
N GLN A 39 -38.74 11.54 -10.81
CA GLN A 39 -39.31 12.51 -9.86
C GLN A 39 -39.92 13.75 -10.51
N TYR A 40 -39.38 14.18 -11.65
CA TYR A 40 -39.72 15.45 -12.29
C TYR A 40 -40.09 15.32 -13.76
N GLY A 41 -40.00 14.12 -14.36
CA GLY A 41 -40.29 13.91 -15.78
C GLY A 41 -39.29 14.60 -16.73
N LYS A 42 -38.10 14.96 -16.25
CA LYS A 42 -37.05 15.68 -17.00
C LYS A 42 -35.69 15.06 -16.75
N ASP A 43 -34.76 15.22 -17.69
CA ASP A 43 -33.37 14.82 -17.51
C ASP A 43 -32.65 15.71 -16.47
N GLY A 44 -31.50 15.25 -15.98
CA GLY A 44 -30.77 15.93 -14.93
C GLY A 44 -30.26 17.31 -15.32
N ASP A 45 -29.86 17.51 -16.57
CA ASP A 45 -29.33 18.78 -17.06
C ASP A 45 -30.43 19.84 -17.08
N THR A 46 -31.61 19.48 -17.59
CA THR A 46 -32.79 20.36 -17.60
C THR A 46 -33.20 20.76 -16.19
N VAL A 47 -33.21 19.82 -15.23
CA VAL A 47 -33.54 20.13 -13.82
C VAL A 47 -32.55 21.15 -13.23
N ILE A 48 -31.25 21.01 -13.50
CA ILE A 48 -30.23 21.96 -13.03
C ILE A 48 -30.46 23.35 -13.63
N LEU A 49 -30.72 23.43 -14.93
CA LEU A 49 -30.99 24.70 -15.62
C LEU A 49 -32.28 25.36 -15.13
N ASP A 50 -33.33 24.58 -14.85
CA ASP A 50 -34.58 25.10 -14.27
C ASP A 50 -34.37 25.67 -12.87
N ILE A 51 -33.52 25.04 -12.05
CA ILE A 51 -33.14 25.59 -10.74
C ILE A 51 -32.44 26.95 -10.92
N LYS A 52 -31.47 27.03 -11.84
CA LYS A 52 -30.74 28.28 -12.15
C LYS A 52 -31.72 29.38 -12.59
N LYS A 53 -32.60 29.08 -13.55
CA LYS A 53 -33.62 30.01 -14.07
C LYS A 53 -34.59 30.49 -12.98
N SER A 54 -34.93 29.62 -12.03
CA SER A 54 -35.85 29.99 -10.95
C SER A 54 -35.27 31.00 -9.94
N GLY A 55 -33.95 31.23 -9.93
CA GLY A 55 -33.26 32.08 -8.97
C GLY A 55 -33.16 31.51 -7.55
N VAL A 56 -33.95 30.47 -7.21
CA VAL A 56 -33.94 29.82 -5.90
C VAL A 56 -32.87 28.72 -5.86
N LEU A 57 -31.60 29.13 -5.79
CA LEU A 57 -30.44 28.23 -5.81
C LEU A 57 -30.45 27.20 -4.68
N GLU A 58 -31.12 27.50 -3.56
CA GLU A 58 -31.30 26.57 -2.43
C GLU A 58 -32.01 25.26 -2.80
N LYS A 59 -32.73 25.22 -3.94
CA LYS A 59 -33.32 23.99 -4.47
C LYS A 59 -32.26 22.95 -4.85
N SER A 60 -31.03 23.37 -5.18
CA SER A 60 -29.91 22.46 -5.45
C SER A 60 -29.66 21.48 -4.30
N TYR A 61 -29.62 21.96 -3.05
CA TYR A 61 -29.46 21.11 -1.88
C TYR A 61 -30.63 20.16 -1.67
N THR A 62 -31.86 20.61 -1.93
CA THR A 62 -33.06 19.77 -1.83
C THR A 62 -33.00 18.61 -2.83
N VAL A 63 -32.68 18.90 -4.09
CA VAL A 63 -32.55 17.89 -5.15
C VAL A 63 -31.40 16.92 -4.85
N MET A 64 -30.24 17.42 -4.41
CA MET A 64 -29.13 16.55 -4.00
C MET A 64 -29.47 15.66 -2.80
N ASN A 65 -30.24 16.19 -1.83
CA ASN A 65 -30.71 15.40 -0.68
C ASN A 65 -31.70 14.32 -1.12
N GLN A 66 -32.66 14.66 -1.99
CA GLN A 66 -33.60 13.70 -2.56
C GLN A 66 -32.88 12.62 -3.36
N PHE A 67 -31.87 13.00 -4.16
CA PHE A 67 -31.05 12.05 -4.90
C PHE A 67 -30.24 11.13 -3.96
N SER A 68 -29.63 11.67 -2.90
CA SER A 68 -28.95 10.87 -1.87
C SER A 68 -29.90 9.86 -1.21
N MET A 69 -31.13 10.29 -0.89
CA MET A 69 -32.13 9.41 -0.32
C MET A 69 -32.59 8.34 -1.29
N TRP A 70 -32.83 8.72 -2.54
CA TRP A 70 -33.17 7.80 -3.62
C TRP A 70 -32.09 6.73 -3.82
N LEU A 71 -30.81 7.11 -3.84
CA LEU A 71 -29.70 6.15 -3.94
C LEU A 71 -29.61 5.19 -2.75
N SER A 72 -30.25 5.50 -1.63
CA SER A 72 -30.22 4.68 -0.40
C SER A 72 -31.29 3.58 -0.38
N VAL A 73 -32.18 3.52 -1.38
CA VAL A 73 -33.31 2.59 -1.47
C VAL A 73 -33.15 1.68 -2.69
N ASP A 74 -33.71 0.47 -2.62
CA ASP A 74 -33.81 -0.45 -3.76
C ASP A 74 -34.96 -0.03 -4.68
N HIS A 75 -34.69 0.11 -5.98
CA HIS A 75 -35.66 0.40 -7.04
C HIS A 75 -35.69 -0.76 -8.02
N LEU A 76 -36.32 -1.85 -7.60
CA LEU A 76 -36.32 -3.13 -8.34
C LEU A 76 -37.11 -3.07 -9.66
N ASP A 77 -37.99 -2.08 -9.78
CA ASP A 77 -38.73 -1.69 -10.98
C ASP A 77 -37.83 -1.05 -12.05
N LEU A 78 -36.75 -0.38 -11.64
CA LEU A 78 -35.83 0.28 -12.55
C LEU A 78 -34.74 -0.66 -13.06
N ARG A 79 -34.50 -0.62 -14.37
CA ARG A 79 -33.44 -1.39 -15.04
C ARG A 79 -32.31 -0.47 -15.49
N ILE A 80 -31.13 -0.66 -14.91
CA ILE A 80 -29.91 0.04 -15.32
C ILE A 80 -29.20 -0.78 -16.39
N GLN A 81 -28.96 -0.17 -17.56
CA GLN A 81 -28.19 -0.77 -18.65
C GLN A 81 -26.70 -0.81 -18.31
N MET A 82 -26.09 -1.97 -18.54
CA MET A 82 -24.69 -2.31 -18.29
C MET A 82 -24.11 -2.95 -19.55
N GLY A 83 -23.93 -2.14 -20.59
CA GLY A 83 -23.57 -2.60 -21.92
C GLY A 83 -24.73 -3.38 -22.55
N VAL A 84 -24.54 -4.67 -22.80
CA VAL A 84 -25.56 -5.56 -23.40
C VAL A 84 -26.53 -6.13 -22.35
N SER A 85 -26.18 -6.05 -21.07
CA SER A 85 -26.99 -6.60 -19.97
C SER A 85 -27.71 -5.49 -19.19
N SER A 86 -28.84 -5.79 -18.57
CA SER A 86 -29.50 -4.88 -17.62
C SER A 86 -29.59 -5.51 -16.23
N ARG A 87 -29.59 -4.67 -15.19
CA ARG A 87 -29.74 -5.10 -13.80
C ARG A 87 -30.71 -4.20 -13.05
N PRO A 88 -31.44 -4.72 -12.06
CA PRO A 88 -32.27 -3.88 -11.21
C PRO A 88 -31.40 -2.83 -10.47
N MET A 89 -31.95 -1.64 -10.26
CA MET A 89 -31.30 -0.60 -9.47
C MET A 89 -31.39 -0.94 -7.99
N VAL A 90 -30.30 -1.45 -7.43
CA VAL A 90 -30.20 -1.67 -5.98
C VAL A 90 -29.59 -0.48 -5.27
N ARG A 91 -29.90 -0.34 -3.98
CA ARG A 91 -29.35 0.68 -3.09
C ARG A 91 -27.83 0.73 -3.20
N ARG A 92 -27.29 1.94 -3.20
CA ARG A 92 -25.85 2.18 -3.29
C ARG A 92 -25.21 2.17 -1.92
N MET A 93 -23.97 1.69 -1.88
CA MET A 93 -23.18 1.71 -0.66
C MET A 93 -22.89 3.15 -0.22
N PRO A 94 -22.81 3.45 1.08
CA PRO A 94 -22.60 4.82 1.57
C PRO A 94 -21.39 5.53 0.95
N ARG A 95 -20.28 4.80 0.74
CA ARG A 95 -19.09 5.36 0.08
C ARG A 95 -19.34 5.73 -1.39
N THR A 96 -20.16 4.95 -2.09
CA THR A 96 -20.53 5.22 -3.48
C THR A 96 -21.41 6.47 -3.55
N ILE A 97 -22.40 6.59 -2.64
CA ILE A 97 -23.27 7.76 -2.54
C ILE A 97 -22.43 9.02 -2.28
N TYR A 98 -21.49 8.95 -1.33
CA TYR A 98 -20.55 10.05 -1.10
C TYR A 98 -19.79 10.45 -2.37
N SER A 99 -19.23 9.48 -3.10
CA SER A 99 -18.51 9.75 -4.35
C SER A 99 -19.42 10.38 -5.42
N TYR A 100 -20.67 9.94 -5.52
CA TYR A 100 -21.66 10.54 -6.42
C TYR A 100 -21.97 11.97 -6.03
N MET A 101 -22.15 12.26 -4.74
CA MET A 101 -22.39 13.62 -4.28
C MET A 101 -21.21 14.55 -4.54
N VAL A 102 -19.96 14.06 -4.45
CA VAL A 102 -18.79 14.84 -4.85
C VAL A 102 -18.86 15.21 -6.34
N VAL A 103 -19.20 14.24 -7.21
CA VAL A 103 -19.41 14.53 -8.64
C VAL A 103 -20.56 15.52 -8.84
N MET A 104 -21.69 15.34 -8.13
CA MET A 104 -22.85 16.22 -8.29
C MET A 104 -22.56 17.65 -7.86
N LYS A 105 -21.78 17.87 -6.79
CA LYS A 105 -21.33 19.23 -6.42
C LYS A 105 -20.58 19.89 -7.57
N SER A 106 -19.51 19.23 -8.03
CA SER A 106 -18.70 19.72 -9.14
C SER A 106 -19.56 19.93 -10.40
N TYR A 107 -20.52 19.06 -10.67
CA TYR A 107 -21.39 19.18 -11.84
C TYR A 107 -22.36 20.37 -11.75
N PHE A 108 -22.98 20.60 -10.59
CA PHE A 108 -23.84 21.77 -10.39
C PHE A 108 -23.06 23.09 -10.51
N GLU A 109 -21.78 23.10 -10.11
CA GLU A 109 -20.89 24.25 -10.25
C GLU A 109 -20.43 24.45 -11.70
N GLU A 110 -19.80 23.43 -12.31
CA GLU A 110 -19.18 23.50 -13.63
C GLU A 110 -20.23 23.62 -14.78
N PHE A 111 -21.26 22.78 -14.77
CA PHE A 111 -22.32 22.80 -15.80
C PHE A 111 -23.45 23.77 -15.43
N GLY A 112 -23.93 23.71 -14.18
CA GLY A 112 -25.03 24.53 -13.73
C GLY A 112 -24.66 26.00 -13.50
N GLY A 113 -23.39 26.31 -13.21
CA GLY A 113 -23.01 27.64 -12.73
C GLY A 113 -23.69 27.99 -11.40
N ILE A 114 -23.95 26.99 -10.56
CA ILE A 114 -24.58 27.12 -9.24
C ILE A 114 -23.53 26.80 -8.18
N GLU A 115 -23.06 27.81 -7.45
CA GLU A 115 -22.08 27.63 -6.37
C GLU A 115 -22.66 26.79 -5.22
N ILE A 116 -21.95 25.74 -4.80
CA ILE A 116 -22.39 24.84 -3.72
C ILE A 116 -21.57 25.08 -2.47
N ASN A 117 -22.14 25.83 -1.53
CA ASN A 117 -21.49 26.08 -0.24
C ASN A 117 -21.39 24.80 0.61
N ASP A 118 -20.17 24.41 0.96
CA ASP A 118 -19.88 23.18 1.68
C ASP A 118 -20.53 23.08 3.07
N ARG A 119 -20.64 24.21 3.79
CA ARG A 119 -21.27 24.26 5.11
C ARG A 119 -22.79 24.02 5.00
N ARG A 120 -23.44 24.64 4.02
CA ARG A 120 -24.87 24.44 3.75
C ARG A 120 -25.13 23.03 3.25
N PHE A 121 -24.30 22.52 2.34
CA PHE A 121 -24.38 21.16 1.84
C PHE A 121 -24.40 20.14 2.98
N LYS A 122 -23.41 20.20 3.90
CA LYS A 122 -23.32 19.27 5.03
C LYS A 122 -24.54 19.32 5.96
N LYS A 123 -25.21 20.47 6.08
CA LYS A 123 -26.42 20.63 6.89
C LYS A 123 -27.69 20.12 6.19
N ARG A 124 -27.80 20.30 4.87
CA ARG A 124 -29.04 20.06 4.12
C ARG A 124 -29.07 18.73 3.38
N VAL A 125 -27.91 18.16 3.03
CA VAL A 125 -27.80 16.88 2.31
C VAL A 125 -27.41 15.78 3.29
N LYS A 126 -28.36 14.89 3.59
CA LYS A 126 -28.14 13.75 4.47
C LYS A 126 -27.43 12.63 3.70
N LEU A 127 -26.24 12.28 4.15
CA LEU A 127 -25.48 11.15 3.63
C LEU A 127 -25.59 9.96 4.59
N PRO A 128 -25.79 8.73 4.08
CA PRO A 128 -25.83 7.56 4.92
C PRO A 128 -24.47 7.34 5.61
N LYS A 129 -24.51 6.91 6.88
CA LYS A 129 -23.29 6.64 7.64
C LYS A 129 -22.62 5.38 7.11
N ARG A 130 -21.29 5.43 6.98
CA ARG A 130 -20.48 4.26 6.67
C ARG A 130 -20.23 3.47 7.95
N ILE A 131 -20.67 2.22 7.96
CA ILE A 131 -20.23 1.25 8.96
C ILE A 131 -18.84 0.76 8.55
N THR A 132 -17.89 0.83 9.48
CA THR A 132 -16.56 0.25 9.33
C THR A 132 -16.49 -0.95 10.26
N VAL A 133 -16.09 -2.10 9.71
CA VAL A 133 -15.87 -3.33 10.46
C VAL A 133 -14.41 -3.69 10.34
N GLU A 134 -13.89 -4.34 11.36
CA GLU A 134 -12.56 -4.95 11.35
C GLU A 134 -12.42 -5.91 10.17
N GLN A 135 -11.25 -5.86 9.52
CA GLN A 135 -10.99 -6.70 8.36
C GLN A 135 -10.25 -7.95 8.80
N GLU A 136 -10.76 -9.11 8.40
CA GLU A 136 -10.16 -10.39 8.66
C GLU A 136 -8.79 -10.50 7.96
N PRO A 137 -7.70 -10.75 8.72
CA PRO A 137 -6.35 -10.87 8.16
C PRO A 137 -6.19 -12.17 7.39
N PHE A 138 -5.27 -12.23 6.42
CA PHE A 138 -4.84 -13.52 5.88
C PHE A 138 -3.93 -14.23 6.88
N THR A 139 -4.09 -15.55 7.01
CA THR A 139 -3.11 -16.42 7.68
C THR A 139 -2.12 -17.00 6.68
N HIS A 140 -0.94 -17.41 7.15
CA HIS A 140 0.06 -18.09 6.32
C HIS A 140 -0.50 -19.33 5.62
N SER A 141 -1.28 -20.15 6.32
CA SER A 141 -1.90 -21.36 5.76
C SER A 141 -2.90 -21.06 4.64
N GLU A 142 -3.69 -19.98 4.77
CA GLU A 142 -4.63 -19.57 3.72
C GLU A 142 -3.91 -19.09 2.46
N ILE A 143 -2.86 -18.29 2.62
CA ILE A 143 -2.04 -17.82 1.50
C ILE A 143 -1.35 -19.00 0.82
N ARG A 144 -0.76 -19.92 1.60
CA ARG A 144 -0.13 -21.13 1.10
C ARG A 144 -1.10 -21.98 0.29
N LEU A 145 -2.31 -22.22 0.82
CA LEU A 145 -3.36 -22.97 0.12
C LEU A 145 -3.72 -22.33 -1.23
N ILE A 146 -3.90 -21.00 -1.28
CA ILE A 146 -4.16 -20.30 -2.55
C ILE A 146 -3.00 -20.51 -3.53
N CYS A 147 -1.76 -20.36 -3.06
CA CYS A 147 -0.56 -20.53 -3.87
C CYS A 147 -0.43 -21.95 -4.42
N ASP A 148 -0.70 -22.98 -3.62
CA ASP A 148 -0.61 -24.39 -4.04
C ASP A 148 -1.70 -24.79 -5.05
N ILE A 149 -2.85 -24.14 -5.03
CA ILE A 149 -3.94 -24.33 -6.00
C ILE A 149 -3.71 -23.52 -7.29
N ALA A 150 -2.94 -22.43 -7.21
CA ALA A 150 -2.70 -21.51 -8.32
C ALA A 150 -1.88 -22.13 -9.45
N SER A 151 -2.04 -21.62 -10.68
CA SER A 151 -1.13 -21.97 -11.78
C SER A 151 0.30 -21.51 -11.45
N PRO A 152 1.36 -22.16 -11.98
CA PRO A 152 2.75 -21.80 -11.65
C PRO A 152 3.07 -20.31 -11.78
N GLU A 153 2.64 -19.67 -12.88
CA GLU A 153 2.83 -18.23 -13.09
C GLU A 153 2.13 -17.36 -12.03
N ARG A 154 0.93 -17.76 -11.58
CA ARG A 154 0.18 -17.01 -10.57
C ARG A 154 0.65 -17.29 -9.16
N LYS A 155 1.16 -18.49 -8.89
CA LYS A 155 1.86 -18.81 -7.65
C LYS A 155 3.03 -17.85 -7.47
N VAL A 156 3.85 -17.63 -8.51
CA VAL A 156 4.95 -16.64 -8.48
C VAL A 156 4.39 -15.23 -8.19
N LEU A 157 3.36 -14.78 -8.92
CA LEU A 157 2.74 -13.47 -8.70
C LEU A 157 2.25 -13.28 -7.25
N TYR A 158 1.54 -14.27 -6.70
CA TYR A 158 0.97 -14.19 -5.34
C TYR A 158 2.05 -14.19 -4.27
N LEU A 159 3.12 -14.96 -4.44
CA LEU A 159 4.29 -14.91 -3.57
C LEU A 159 5.00 -13.55 -3.65
N THR A 160 5.16 -13.00 -4.85
CA THR A 160 5.71 -11.64 -5.02
C THR A 160 4.81 -10.59 -4.35
N LEU A 161 3.48 -10.66 -4.48
CA LEU A 161 2.56 -9.73 -3.80
C LEU A 161 2.61 -9.85 -2.27
N LYS A 162 2.76 -11.08 -1.77
CA LYS A 162 2.90 -11.41 -0.35
C LYS A 162 4.17 -10.80 0.25
N ASP A 163 5.30 -10.87 -0.45
CA ASP A 163 6.57 -10.30 0.03
C ASP A 163 6.63 -8.78 -0.07
N THR A 164 6.22 -8.25 -1.23
CA THR A 164 6.44 -6.85 -1.58
C THR A 164 5.33 -5.92 -1.10
N GLY A 165 4.17 -6.48 -0.79
CA GLY A 165 2.96 -5.71 -0.51
C GLY A 165 2.52 -4.83 -1.69
N MET A 166 2.94 -5.10 -2.92
CA MET A 166 2.57 -4.31 -4.10
C MET A 166 1.06 -4.31 -4.33
N ARG A 167 0.55 -3.26 -4.97
CA ARG A 167 -0.79 -3.31 -5.55
C ARG A 167 -0.74 -4.21 -6.78
N VAL A 168 -1.80 -4.98 -7.04
CA VAL A 168 -1.89 -5.81 -8.26
C VAL A 168 -1.59 -5.01 -9.53
N GLY A 169 -2.05 -3.76 -9.61
CA GLY A 169 -1.78 -2.90 -10.77
C GLY A 169 -0.32 -2.49 -10.92
N GLU A 170 0.45 -2.43 -9.83
CA GLU A 170 1.90 -2.22 -9.91
C GLU A 170 2.57 -3.51 -10.39
N ALA A 171 2.17 -4.67 -9.84
CA ALA A 171 2.73 -5.97 -10.21
C ALA A 171 2.47 -6.34 -11.69
N THR A 172 1.27 -6.10 -12.21
CA THR A 172 0.94 -6.36 -13.61
C THR A 172 1.58 -5.37 -14.59
N GLN A 173 2.34 -4.38 -14.12
CA GLN A 173 3.07 -3.44 -14.97
C GLN A 173 4.60 -3.57 -14.83
N LEU A 174 5.06 -4.55 -14.03
CA LEU A 174 6.49 -4.88 -13.96
C LEU A 174 6.97 -5.47 -15.28
N VAL A 175 8.11 -4.97 -15.74
CA VAL A 175 8.91 -5.58 -16.81
C VAL A 175 10.17 -6.21 -16.22
N LYS A 176 10.81 -7.12 -16.94
CA LYS A 176 12.00 -7.82 -16.43
C LYS A 176 13.15 -6.86 -16.06
N SER A 177 13.32 -5.76 -16.79
CA SER A 177 14.33 -4.73 -16.48
C SER A 177 14.08 -3.96 -15.16
N ASP A 178 12.87 -4.06 -14.57
CA ASP A 178 12.58 -3.49 -13.25
C ASP A 178 13.16 -4.35 -12.10
N ILE A 179 13.68 -5.56 -12.38
CA ILE A 179 14.06 -6.56 -11.37
C ILE A 179 15.56 -6.88 -11.47
N ASP A 180 16.29 -6.58 -10.40
CA ASP A 180 17.70 -6.90 -10.28
C ASP A 180 17.90 -8.20 -9.46
N VAL A 181 18.25 -9.27 -10.18
CA VAL A 181 18.50 -10.60 -9.62
C VAL A 181 19.93 -10.82 -9.13
N THR A 182 20.83 -9.84 -9.35
CA THR A 182 22.24 -9.89 -8.92
C THR A 182 22.40 -9.53 -7.45
N ILE A 183 21.42 -8.81 -6.89
CA ILE A 183 21.37 -8.40 -5.49
C ILE A 183 20.60 -9.44 -4.66
N ASN A 184 21.03 -9.65 -3.41
CA ASN A 184 20.36 -10.52 -2.45
C ASN A 184 19.96 -9.74 -1.17
N PRO A 185 18.67 -9.51 -0.88
CA PRO A 185 17.49 -10.07 -1.54
C PRO A 185 17.23 -9.43 -2.91
N ILE A 186 16.54 -10.14 -3.82
CA ILE A 186 16.25 -9.65 -5.18
C ILE A 186 15.51 -8.31 -5.08
N GLU A 187 16.02 -7.30 -5.79
CA GLU A 187 15.49 -5.96 -5.79
C GLU A 187 14.45 -5.79 -6.91
N ILE A 188 13.30 -5.20 -6.59
CA ILE A 188 12.27 -4.80 -7.57
C ILE A 188 12.05 -3.30 -7.46
N ASN A 189 12.29 -2.59 -8.57
CA ASN A 189 12.06 -1.16 -8.66
C ASN A 189 10.65 -0.86 -9.18
N ILE A 190 9.81 -0.25 -8.35
CA ILE A 190 8.46 0.14 -8.76
C ILE A 190 8.51 1.56 -9.32
N ARG A 191 8.33 1.65 -10.64
CA ARG A 191 8.37 2.89 -11.41
C ARG A 191 7.24 3.87 -11.03
N PRO A 192 7.52 5.18 -10.87
CA PRO A 192 6.52 6.19 -10.47
C PRO A 192 5.26 6.16 -11.32
N GLU A 193 5.39 5.98 -12.63
CA GLU A 193 4.34 6.02 -13.64
C GLU A 193 3.28 4.93 -13.40
N THR A 194 3.69 3.82 -12.81
CA THR A 194 2.81 2.67 -12.50
C THR A 194 2.10 2.82 -11.16
N THR A 195 2.56 3.74 -10.29
CA THR A 195 2.01 3.95 -8.95
C THR A 195 0.91 4.99 -8.94
N LYS A 196 -0.08 4.80 -8.06
CA LYS A 196 -1.16 5.78 -7.88
C LYS A 196 -0.65 7.13 -7.35
N THR A 197 0.41 7.12 -6.54
CA THR A 197 0.96 8.30 -5.87
C THR A 197 2.07 8.97 -6.67
N LYS A 198 2.46 8.41 -7.83
CA LYS A 198 3.63 8.85 -8.60
C LYS A 198 4.92 8.91 -7.78
N LEU A 199 5.10 7.95 -6.86
CA LEU A 199 6.28 7.85 -6.03
C LEU A 199 7.00 6.54 -6.34
N PRO A 200 8.29 6.58 -6.73
CA PRO A 200 9.06 5.37 -6.88
C PRO A 200 9.27 4.72 -5.53
N ARG A 201 9.38 3.39 -5.52
CA ARG A 201 9.89 2.68 -4.34
C ARG A 201 10.54 1.38 -4.73
N THR A 202 11.53 1.01 -3.93
CA THR A 202 12.21 -0.27 -4.03
C THR A 202 11.60 -1.24 -3.04
N VAL A 203 11.30 -2.46 -3.51
CA VAL A 203 10.81 -3.57 -2.69
C VAL A 203 11.65 -4.80 -2.98
N TYR A 204 11.55 -5.79 -2.09
CA TYR A 204 12.34 -6.99 -2.14
C TYR A 204 11.46 -8.24 -2.04
N VAL A 205 11.98 -9.37 -2.48
CA VAL A 205 11.34 -10.69 -2.33
C VAL A 205 12.18 -11.61 -1.46
N SER A 206 11.51 -12.53 -0.77
CA SER A 206 12.15 -13.53 0.09
C SER A 206 12.94 -14.57 -0.72
N SER A 207 13.79 -15.36 -0.07
CA SER A 207 14.55 -16.45 -0.66
C SER A 207 13.63 -17.50 -1.29
N GLU A 208 12.54 -17.88 -0.62
CA GLU A 208 11.55 -18.85 -1.15
C GLU A 208 10.96 -18.35 -2.48
N THR A 209 10.63 -17.07 -2.58
CA THR A 209 10.05 -16.46 -3.78
C THR A 209 11.12 -16.24 -4.85
N SER A 210 12.36 -15.96 -4.44
CA SER A 210 13.47 -15.62 -5.34
C SER A 210 13.76 -16.73 -6.34
N HIS A 211 13.75 -17.99 -5.93
CA HIS A 211 13.94 -19.13 -6.83
C HIS A 211 12.88 -19.20 -7.92
N MET A 212 11.61 -19.05 -7.53
CA MET A 212 10.48 -19.10 -8.46
C MET A 212 10.45 -17.91 -9.42
N LEU A 213 10.79 -16.71 -8.91
CA LEU A 213 10.87 -15.49 -9.70
C LEU A 213 12.00 -15.58 -10.73
N LYS A 214 13.20 -16.03 -10.35
CA LYS A 214 14.33 -16.23 -11.27
C LYS A 214 13.95 -17.16 -12.43
N ASN A 215 13.30 -18.29 -12.15
CA ASN A 215 12.84 -19.22 -13.18
C ASN A 215 11.88 -18.56 -14.17
N ARG A 216 10.95 -17.72 -13.68
CA ARG A 216 10.04 -16.96 -14.55
C ARG A 216 10.80 -15.95 -15.41
N LEU A 217 11.75 -15.21 -14.84
CA LEU A 217 12.52 -14.19 -15.55
C LEU A 217 13.43 -14.78 -16.64
N ASN A 218 13.91 -16.01 -16.47
CA ASN A 218 14.71 -16.71 -17.49
C ASN A 218 13.91 -17.09 -18.74
N GLN A 219 12.57 -17.07 -18.67
CA GLN A 219 11.69 -17.44 -19.78
C GLN A 219 11.23 -16.25 -20.63
N ILE A 220 11.60 -15.02 -20.26
CA ILE A 220 11.11 -13.79 -20.90
C ILE A 220 12.25 -12.82 -21.24
N ASN A 221 12.01 -11.92 -22.19
CA ASN A 221 12.96 -10.87 -22.57
C ASN A 221 12.87 -9.67 -21.60
N ASN A 222 13.81 -8.74 -21.71
CA ASN A 222 13.94 -7.63 -20.76
C ASN A 222 12.75 -6.66 -20.75
N ASP A 223 12.13 -6.44 -21.91
CA ASP A 223 10.98 -5.53 -22.07
C ASP A 223 9.63 -6.23 -21.89
N ASP A 224 9.64 -7.56 -21.74
CA ASP A 224 8.41 -8.34 -21.56
C ASP A 224 7.84 -8.12 -20.16
N SER A 225 6.52 -8.12 -20.07
CA SER A 225 5.85 -8.07 -18.78
C SER A 225 6.08 -9.37 -18.00
N VAL A 226 6.40 -9.22 -16.72
CA VAL A 226 6.66 -10.37 -15.83
C VAL A 226 5.37 -11.16 -15.58
N PHE A 227 4.25 -10.45 -15.35
CA PHE A 227 2.99 -11.03 -14.87
C PHE A 227 1.75 -10.67 -15.70
N ALA A 228 1.80 -9.65 -16.58
CA ALA A 228 0.61 -9.23 -17.31
C ALA A 228 0.19 -10.25 -18.37
N THR A 229 -1.11 -10.52 -18.45
CA THR A 229 -1.70 -11.29 -19.55
C THR A 229 -2.29 -10.39 -20.64
N ASN A 230 -2.20 -9.07 -20.49
CA ASN A 230 -2.77 -8.10 -21.42
C ASN A 230 -1.94 -6.82 -21.38
N SER A 231 -1.74 -6.19 -22.54
CA SER A 231 -0.97 -4.94 -22.64
C SER A 231 -1.70 -3.73 -22.06
N ASP A 232 -3.04 -3.73 -22.03
CA ASP A 232 -3.84 -2.69 -21.38
C ASP A 232 -3.83 -2.92 -19.85
N PRO A 233 -3.23 -2.02 -19.05
CA PRO A 233 -3.10 -2.20 -17.60
C PRO A 233 -4.44 -2.34 -16.87
N ILE A 234 -5.51 -1.70 -17.37
CA ILE A 234 -6.84 -1.78 -16.77
C ILE A 234 -7.41 -3.20 -16.99
N LYS A 235 -7.25 -3.74 -18.20
CA LYS A 235 -7.68 -5.10 -18.52
C LYS A 235 -6.83 -6.13 -17.79
N ALA A 236 -5.52 -5.95 -17.69
CA ALA A 236 -4.62 -6.84 -16.95
C ALA A 236 -5.04 -6.96 -15.47
N VAL A 237 -5.27 -5.84 -14.79
CA VAL A 237 -5.76 -5.84 -13.39
C VAL A 237 -7.12 -6.52 -13.26
N ARG A 238 -8.03 -6.27 -14.21
CA ARG A 238 -9.37 -6.88 -14.19
C ARG A 238 -9.28 -8.40 -14.37
N ASN A 239 -8.46 -8.87 -15.32
CA ASN A 239 -8.23 -10.28 -15.55
C ASN A 239 -7.66 -10.95 -14.29
N GLU A 240 -6.67 -10.34 -13.66
CA GLU A 240 -6.08 -10.91 -12.45
C GLU A 240 -7.07 -10.92 -11.27
N THR A 241 -7.92 -9.89 -11.15
CA THR A 241 -8.99 -9.88 -10.16
C THR A 241 -9.99 -11.03 -10.37
N LEU A 242 -10.30 -11.38 -11.62
CA LEU A 242 -11.16 -12.52 -11.96
C LEU A 242 -10.49 -13.86 -11.66
N MET A 243 -9.19 -13.98 -11.93
CA MET A 243 -8.43 -15.19 -11.65
C MET A 243 -8.28 -15.42 -10.16
N PHE A 244 -7.95 -14.37 -9.39
CA PHE A 244 -7.93 -14.47 -7.95
C PHE A 244 -9.29 -14.87 -7.37
N ARG A 245 -10.41 -14.39 -7.94
CA ARG A 245 -11.76 -14.84 -7.55
C ARG A 245 -11.92 -16.34 -7.75
N TYR A 246 -11.43 -16.90 -8.86
CA TYR A 246 -11.47 -18.34 -9.11
C TYR A 246 -10.68 -19.11 -8.05
N TYR A 247 -9.42 -18.73 -7.78
CA TYR A 247 -8.59 -19.44 -6.80
C TYR A 247 -9.10 -19.29 -5.37
N ARG A 248 -9.56 -18.11 -4.98
CA ARG A 248 -10.20 -17.88 -3.68
C ARG A 248 -11.40 -18.81 -3.48
N LYS A 249 -12.27 -18.93 -4.49
CA LYS A 249 -13.43 -19.83 -4.42
C LYS A 249 -12.99 -21.30 -4.32
N LYS A 250 -11.99 -21.70 -5.10
CA LYS A 250 -11.44 -23.07 -5.07
C LYS A 250 -10.76 -23.41 -3.73
N ALA A 251 -10.17 -22.43 -3.07
CA ALA A 251 -9.60 -22.56 -1.72
C ALA A 251 -10.65 -22.52 -0.59
N GLY A 252 -11.95 -22.36 -0.90
CA GLY A 252 -13.01 -22.27 0.12
C GLY A 252 -13.12 -20.91 0.82
N LEU A 253 -12.36 -19.89 0.41
CA LEU A 253 -12.25 -18.60 1.09
C LEU A 253 -13.23 -17.53 0.54
N ASP A 254 -14.46 -17.93 0.18
CA ASP A 254 -15.42 -17.06 -0.52
C ASP A 254 -16.34 -16.22 0.39
N GLU A 255 -16.14 -16.30 1.71
CA GLU A 255 -16.92 -15.55 2.69
C GLU A 255 -16.94 -14.04 2.44
N LYS A 256 -18.07 -13.42 2.79
CA LYS A 256 -18.33 -11.98 2.62
C LYS A 256 -18.74 -11.33 3.92
N TYR A 257 -18.39 -10.06 4.08
CA TYR A 257 -18.93 -9.25 5.17
C TYR A 257 -20.41 -8.95 4.94
N SER A 258 -21.23 -9.18 5.96
CA SER A 258 -22.69 -8.92 5.93
C SER A 258 -23.03 -7.47 5.60
N HIS A 259 -22.28 -6.50 6.15
CA HIS A 259 -22.60 -5.08 6.03
C HIS A 259 -22.38 -4.49 4.62
N ASN A 260 -21.51 -5.08 3.79
CA ASN A 260 -21.14 -4.50 2.48
C ASN A 260 -21.02 -5.50 1.32
N GLY A 261 -21.21 -6.81 1.59
CA GLY A 261 -21.14 -7.87 0.58
C GLY A 261 -19.77 -8.05 -0.07
N ARG A 262 -18.71 -7.42 0.44
CA ARG A 262 -17.33 -7.60 -0.04
C ARG A 262 -16.75 -8.87 0.56
N HIS A 263 -15.92 -9.55 -0.21
CA HIS A 263 -15.21 -10.73 0.27
C HIS A 263 -14.20 -10.37 1.35
N LYS A 264 -14.13 -11.22 2.38
CA LYS A 264 -13.19 -11.05 3.48
C LYS A 264 -11.75 -11.14 2.97
N LYS A 265 -11.48 -12.14 2.14
CA LYS A 265 -10.21 -12.31 1.43
C LYS A 265 -10.32 -11.80 -0.01
N ASN A 266 -9.42 -10.90 -0.38
CA ASN A 266 -9.31 -10.37 -1.74
C ASN A 266 -7.84 -10.18 -2.12
N ILE A 267 -7.55 -9.80 -3.37
CA ILE A 267 -6.16 -9.67 -3.82
C ILE A 267 -5.37 -8.56 -3.09
N HIS A 268 -6.04 -7.58 -2.49
CA HIS A 268 -5.37 -6.59 -1.64
C HIS A 268 -5.11 -7.10 -0.21
N SER A 269 -5.67 -8.24 0.17
CA SER A 269 -5.37 -8.88 1.46
C SER A 269 -3.92 -9.37 1.53
N PHE A 270 -3.26 -9.72 0.41
CA PHE A 270 -1.81 -10.00 0.40
C PHE A 270 -0.99 -8.79 0.83
N ARG A 271 -1.38 -7.60 0.37
CA ARG A 271 -0.73 -6.35 0.76
C ARG A 271 -0.98 -6.00 2.23
N ALA A 272 -2.18 -6.29 2.74
CA ALA A 272 -2.47 -6.14 4.17
C ALA A 272 -1.59 -7.08 4.99
N PHE A 273 -1.50 -8.35 4.59
CA PHE A 273 -0.61 -9.34 5.20
C PHE A 273 0.85 -8.85 5.24
N ALA A 274 1.41 -8.46 4.09
CA ALA A 274 2.79 -7.95 4.00
C ALA A 274 3.02 -6.76 4.95
N CYS A 275 2.07 -5.81 4.97
CA CYS A 275 2.13 -4.64 5.84
C CYS A 275 2.14 -5.04 7.31
N THR A 276 1.25 -5.96 7.72
CA THR A 276 1.16 -6.44 9.10
C THR A 276 2.44 -7.16 9.51
N GLN A 277 2.93 -8.11 8.72
CA GLN A 277 4.17 -8.85 9.05
C GLN A 277 5.39 -7.92 9.19
N ILE A 278 5.49 -6.90 8.34
CA ILE A 278 6.58 -5.91 8.42
C ILE A 278 6.39 -4.98 9.63
N ALA A 279 5.15 -4.59 9.94
CA ALA A 279 4.84 -3.75 11.10
C ALA A 279 5.18 -4.46 12.42
N ASP A 280 4.94 -5.77 12.49
CA ASP A 280 5.27 -6.59 13.67
C ASP A 280 6.78 -6.74 13.92
N VAL A 281 7.64 -6.22 13.04
CA VAL A 281 9.12 -6.25 13.21
C VAL A 281 9.68 -4.83 13.32
N HIS A 282 9.28 -3.91 12.45
CA HIS A 282 9.87 -2.56 12.36
C HIS A 282 8.87 -1.42 12.63
N GLY A 283 7.65 -1.76 13.05
CA GLY A 283 6.58 -0.81 13.33
C GLY A 283 5.84 -0.27 12.11
N ASP A 284 4.67 0.32 12.37
CA ASP A 284 3.74 0.81 11.36
C ASP A 284 4.34 1.85 10.41
N GLU A 285 5.28 2.68 10.90
CA GLU A 285 5.93 3.71 10.09
C GLU A 285 6.67 3.12 8.91
N PHE A 286 7.56 2.17 9.18
CA PHE A 286 8.32 1.50 8.13
C PHE A 286 7.39 0.70 7.22
N ALA A 287 6.46 -0.07 7.79
CA ALA A 287 5.55 -0.91 7.02
C ALA A 287 4.72 -0.10 6.00
N HIS A 288 4.11 1.00 6.45
CA HIS A 288 3.34 1.88 5.56
C HIS A 288 4.22 2.57 4.51
N GLY A 289 5.44 2.98 4.86
CA GLY A 289 6.42 3.52 3.90
C GLY A 289 6.81 2.48 2.84
N TYR A 290 7.11 1.25 3.27
CA TYR A 290 7.52 0.13 2.41
C TYR A 290 6.45 -0.21 1.36
N ILE A 291 5.17 -0.25 1.77
CA ILE A 291 4.09 -0.47 0.83
C ILE A 291 3.75 0.80 0.00
N GLY A 292 4.33 1.96 0.29
CA GLY A 292 4.08 3.20 -0.46
C GLY A 292 2.77 3.89 -0.08
N HIS A 293 2.47 3.97 1.22
CA HIS A 293 1.47 4.90 1.75
C HIS A 293 2.13 6.25 2.04
N ALA A 294 1.45 7.33 1.64
CA ALA A 294 1.84 8.67 2.08
C ALA A 294 1.61 8.78 3.59
N LYS A 295 2.66 9.16 4.32
CA LYS A 295 2.61 9.48 5.74
C LYS A 295 3.08 10.90 5.98
N TYR A 296 2.62 11.47 7.09
CA TYR A 296 3.07 12.78 7.56
C TYR A 296 4.60 12.77 7.72
N LEU A 297 5.28 13.79 7.19
CA LEU A 297 6.73 13.98 7.26
C LEU A 297 7.61 12.85 6.67
N ALA A 298 7.06 11.97 5.82
CA ALA A 298 7.81 10.90 5.18
C ALA A 298 9.06 11.38 4.41
N MET A 299 9.10 12.64 3.98
CA MET A 299 10.23 13.25 3.25
C MET A 299 11.51 13.44 4.08
N TYR A 300 11.40 13.45 5.41
CA TYR A 300 12.54 13.57 6.33
C TYR A 300 13.21 12.22 6.60
N ILE A 301 12.50 11.12 6.36
CA ILE A 301 12.99 9.78 6.62
C ILE A 301 13.65 9.25 5.35
N ARG A 302 14.98 9.36 5.29
CA ARG A 302 15.78 8.95 4.14
C ARG A 302 16.62 7.72 4.51
N ARG A 303 16.15 6.54 4.10
CA ARG A 303 16.90 5.28 4.26
C ARG A 303 17.52 4.91 2.92
N GLY A 304 18.81 4.57 2.91
CA GLY A 304 19.48 4.02 1.73
C GLY A 304 18.93 2.63 1.39
N LYS A 305 19.05 2.23 0.12
CA LYS A 305 18.55 0.92 -0.38
C LYS A 305 19.11 -0.26 0.43
N GLU A 306 20.40 -0.23 0.74
CA GLU A 306 21.06 -1.26 1.55
C GLU A 306 20.39 -1.45 2.92
N LYS A 307 20.02 -0.35 3.58
CA LYS A 307 19.34 -0.41 4.88
C LYS A 307 17.93 -0.99 4.74
N ILE A 308 17.21 -0.64 3.68
CA ILE A 308 15.88 -1.20 3.41
C ILE A 308 15.98 -2.71 3.13
N ALA A 309 16.99 -3.13 2.35
CA ALA A 309 17.25 -4.55 2.08
C ALA A 309 17.57 -5.34 3.37
N GLN A 310 18.39 -4.78 4.27
CA GLN A 310 18.66 -5.37 5.60
C GLN A 310 17.40 -5.45 6.45
N MET A 311 16.59 -4.39 6.48
CA MET A 311 15.32 -4.38 7.22
C MET A 311 14.34 -5.42 6.65
N PHE A 312 14.28 -5.58 5.33
CA PHE A 312 13.47 -6.61 4.69
C PHE A 312 13.92 -8.03 5.08
N LYS A 313 15.23 -8.31 5.08
CA LYS A 313 15.77 -9.61 5.52
C LYS A 313 15.34 -9.96 6.95
N ALA A 314 15.27 -8.98 7.86
CA ALA A 314 14.78 -9.21 9.22
C ALA A 314 13.28 -9.58 9.28
N CYS A 315 12.48 -9.21 8.28
CA CYS A 315 11.07 -9.58 8.18
C CYS A 315 10.84 -10.93 7.47
N GLU A 316 11.86 -11.47 6.82
CA GLU A 316 11.72 -12.54 5.84
C GLU A 316 11.06 -13.79 6.44
N ALA A 317 11.49 -14.20 7.63
CA ALA A 317 10.93 -15.34 8.34
C ALA A 317 9.42 -15.21 8.62
N LYS A 318 8.92 -13.98 8.88
CA LYS A 318 7.49 -13.73 9.07
C LYS A 318 6.70 -13.72 7.77
N LEU A 319 7.37 -13.48 6.63
CA LEU A 319 6.72 -13.45 5.33
C LEU A 319 6.65 -14.85 4.70
N MET A 320 7.65 -15.72 4.92
CA MET A 320 7.73 -17.04 4.28
C MET A 320 6.54 -17.95 4.56
N LEU A 321 6.18 -18.81 3.60
CA LEU A 321 5.03 -19.74 3.70
C LEU A 321 5.45 -21.22 3.74
N TYR A 322 6.54 -21.56 3.05
CA TYR A 322 6.99 -22.95 2.88
C TYR A 322 8.22 -23.24 3.74
N GLU A 323 9.12 -22.28 3.84
CA GLU A 323 10.31 -22.36 4.66
C GLU A 323 10.01 -21.80 6.04
N THR A 324 10.15 -22.62 7.08
CA THR A 324 10.18 -22.16 8.46
C THR A 324 11.64 -21.95 8.84
N ILE A 325 12.09 -20.70 8.86
CA ILE A 325 13.31 -20.35 9.56
C ILE A 325 12.95 -20.36 11.03
N GLU A 326 13.43 -21.37 11.78
CA GLU A 326 13.44 -21.28 13.23
C GLU A 326 14.29 -20.06 13.60
N VAL A 327 13.61 -18.95 13.93
CA VAL A 327 14.25 -17.86 14.65
C VAL A 327 14.53 -18.41 16.03
N ILE A 328 15.66 -19.10 16.19
CA ILE A 328 16.25 -19.34 17.51
C ILE A 328 16.35 -17.97 18.11
N ASP A 329 15.54 -17.71 19.14
CA ASP A 329 15.37 -16.41 19.78
C ASP A 329 16.74 -15.76 19.99
N SER A 330 17.10 -14.90 19.04
CA SER A 330 18.43 -14.34 18.94
C SER A 330 18.68 -13.39 20.10
N ASP A 331 17.64 -13.05 20.86
CA ASP A 331 17.73 -12.17 22.01
C ASP A 331 18.59 -12.78 23.13
N GLN A 332 18.57 -14.11 23.32
CA GLN A 332 19.42 -14.74 24.34
C GLN A 332 20.89 -14.81 23.90
N ARG A 333 21.14 -15.21 22.64
CA ARG A 333 22.51 -15.33 22.11
C ARG A 333 23.16 -13.98 21.84
N VAL A 334 22.38 -12.97 21.44
CA VAL A 334 22.84 -11.58 21.31
C VAL A 334 23.14 -11.00 22.69
N LYS A 335 22.30 -11.21 23.70
CA LYS A 335 22.62 -10.81 25.09
C LYS A 335 23.86 -11.51 25.64
N ASP A 336 24.05 -12.78 25.31
CA ASP A 336 25.23 -13.54 25.73
C ASP A 336 26.51 -13.06 25.01
N LEU A 337 26.40 -12.71 23.72
CA LEU A 337 27.48 -12.10 22.95
C LEU A 337 27.80 -10.69 23.46
N GLU A 338 26.79 -9.86 23.75
CA GLU A 338 26.93 -8.54 24.35
C GLU A 338 27.64 -8.62 25.70
N ARG A 339 27.21 -9.55 26.57
CA ARG A 339 27.89 -9.84 27.85
C ARG A 339 29.32 -10.34 27.67
N GLN A 340 29.61 -11.15 26.65
CA GLN A 340 30.97 -11.58 26.36
C GLN A 340 31.82 -10.40 25.87
N THR A 341 31.30 -9.52 25.02
CA THR A 341 32.02 -8.33 24.57
C THR A 341 32.29 -7.35 25.70
N GLU A 342 31.34 -7.13 26.62
CA GLU A 342 31.56 -6.31 27.82
C GLU A 342 32.63 -6.92 28.74
N LYS A 343 32.59 -8.24 28.97
CA LYS A 343 33.62 -8.94 29.76
C LYS A 343 35.00 -8.83 29.11
N ASN A 344 35.09 -8.92 27.79
CA ASN A 344 36.34 -8.79 27.05
C ASN A 344 36.88 -7.36 27.13
N GLN A 345 36.02 -6.34 27.02
CA GLN A 345 36.42 -4.93 27.21
C GLN A 345 36.93 -4.67 28.63
N LEU A 346 36.25 -5.18 29.66
CA LEU A 346 36.72 -5.13 31.05
C LEU A 346 38.06 -5.86 31.25
N GLY A 347 38.26 -6.99 30.57
CA GLY A 347 39.53 -7.71 30.56
C GLY A 347 40.66 -6.90 29.94
N LEU A 348 40.41 -6.22 28.83
CA LEU A 348 41.35 -5.31 28.18
C LEU A 348 41.78 -4.16 29.09
N ILE A 349 40.82 -3.51 29.75
CA ILE A 349 41.11 -2.42 30.72
C ILE A 349 41.99 -2.92 31.87
N LYS A 350 41.73 -4.12 32.40
CA LYS A 350 42.56 -4.71 33.46
C LYS A 350 43.97 -5.05 32.98
N ILE A 351 44.11 -5.52 31.74
CA ILE A 351 45.43 -5.79 31.15
C ILE A 351 46.21 -4.48 30.99
N GLU A 352 45.57 -3.39 30.53
CA GLU A 352 46.20 -2.08 30.44
C GLU A 352 46.71 -1.59 31.81
N GLN A 353 45.90 -1.73 32.87
CA GLN A 353 46.31 -1.38 34.24
C GLN A 353 47.52 -2.20 34.72
N ILE A 354 47.52 -3.52 34.49
CA ILE A 354 48.65 -4.38 34.87
C ILE A 354 49.91 -3.99 34.08
N LEU A 355 49.78 -3.63 32.80
CA LEU A 355 50.91 -3.19 31.98
C LEU A 355 51.50 -1.86 32.49
N GLU A 356 50.68 -0.94 32.96
CA GLU A 356 51.13 0.28 33.63
C GLU A 356 51.90 -0.04 34.92
N GLU A 357 51.35 -0.89 35.80
CA GLU A 357 52.01 -1.31 37.04
C GLU A 357 53.36 -2.00 36.78
N VAL A 358 53.44 -2.87 35.77
CA VAL A 358 54.69 -3.54 35.37
C VAL A 358 55.71 -2.54 34.84
N SER A 359 55.26 -1.51 34.10
CA SER A 359 56.13 -0.43 33.63
C SER A 359 56.72 0.36 34.80
N GLU A 360 55.90 0.73 35.79
CA GLU A 360 56.37 1.41 37.00
C GLU A 360 57.36 0.56 37.80
N LEU A 361 57.09 -0.74 37.94
CA LEU A 361 57.99 -1.67 38.63
C LEU A 361 59.33 -1.79 37.91
N LYS A 362 59.35 -1.82 36.58
CA LYS A 362 60.59 -1.81 35.79
C LYS A 362 61.41 -0.53 36.03
N ILE A 363 60.75 0.63 36.09
CA ILE A 363 61.41 1.90 36.40
C ILE A 363 62.02 1.87 37.81
N LYS A 364 61.26 1.44 38.82
CA LYS A 364 61.75 1.30 40.21
C LYS A 364 62.90 0.31 40.31
N TYR A 365 62.83 -0.81 39.58
CA TYR A 365 63.90 -1.81 39.55
C TYR A 365 65.18 -1.24 38.93
N ALA A 366 65.08 -0.53 37.80
CA ALA A 366 66.23 0.12 37.17
C ALA A 366 66.86 1.20 38.08
N GLN A 367 66.05 1.97 38.80
CA GLN A 367 66.52 2.94 39.80
C GLN A 367 67.30 2.25 40.93
N LYS A 368 66.77 1.16 41.48
CA LYS A 368 67.47 0.37 42.51
C LYS A 368 68.77 -0.24 42.00
N GLU A 369 68.83 -0.73 40.76
CA GLU A 369 70.07 -1.23 40.19
C GLU A 369 71.15 -0.14 40.06
N MET A 370 70.76 1.07 39.66
CA MET A 370 71.67 2.22 39.63
C MET A 370 72.17 2.59 41.03
N GLU A 371 71.30 2.59 42.04
CA GLU A 371 71.65 2.88 43.44
C GLU A 371 72.61 1.82 44.00
N ILE A 372 72.36 0.54 43.74
CA ILE A 372 73.26 -0.57 44.11
C ILE A 372 74.63 -0.41 43.43
N GLN A 373 74.67 -0.02 42.15
CA GLN A 373 75.94 0.24 41.45
C GLN A 373 76.71 1.42 42.04
N GLN A 374 76.01 2.49 42.43
CA GLN A 374 76.62 3.66 43.08
C GLN A 374 77.20 3.29 44.46
N LEU A 375 76.46 2.55 45.28
CA LEU A 375 76.91 2.05 46.58
C LEU A 375 78.14 1.13 46.47
N ARG A 376 78.14 0.24 45.47
CA ARG A 376 79.31 -0.62 45.17
C ARG A 376 80.54 0.19 44.76
N LYS A 377 80.38 1.30 44.02
CA LYS A 377 81.48 2.21 43.68
C LYS A 377 81.99 3.01 44.87
N SER A 378 81.13 3.38 45.83
CA SER A 378 81.58 4.05 47.07
C SER A 378 82.30 3.11 48.04
N LEU A 379 81.92 1.82 48.09
CA LEU A 379 82.58 0.81 48.92
C LEU A 379 83.95 0.36 48.37
N GLY A 380 84.22 0.57 47.08
CA GLY A 380 85.52 0.29 46.43
C GLY A 380 86.55 1.43 46.55
N LYS A 381 86.24 2.51 47.30
CA LYS A 381 87.20 3.56 47.68
C LYS A 381 87.39 3.53 49.19
N ASN A 382 88.13 2.54 49.67
CA ASN A 382 88.85 2.56 50.95
C ASN A 382 90.09 1.68 50.81
#